data_AF-I0CEB9-F1
#
_entry.id   AF-I0CEB9-F1
#
_cell.length_a   1.000
_cell.length_b   1.000
_cell.length_c   1.000
_cell.angle_alpha   90.00
_cell.angle_beta   90.00
_cell.angle_gamma   90.00
#
_symmetry.space_group_name_H-M   'P 1'
#
loop_
_entity.id
_entity.type
_entity.pdbx_description
1 polymer ?
#
loop_
_entity_poly.entity_id
_entity_poly.type
_entity_poly.pdbx_seq_one_letter_code
_entity_poly.pdbx_strand_id
1 'polypeptide(L)'
;MTVVQVSVDPTHHSDGPTLTLPETQTLHALATGTRPNPNDPTTRQHLDNILTKLNANSLAHAVYIACQNGVLDGRRRRHGDHAGFAQHQRAGEEPCEACWEAERRYRGTRRRVRAHAAWQ
;
A
#
# COMPACT_ATOMS: atom_id res chain seq x y z
N MET A 1 35.38 -9.09 14.57
CA MET A 1 34.30 -8.27 13.98
C MET A 1 33.21 -9.24 13.54
N THR A 2 32.18 -9.42 14.37
CA THR A 2 31.14 -10.44 14.15
C THR A 2 30.02 -9.82 13.33
N VAL A 3 29.84 -10.29 12.10
CA VAL A 3 28.76 -9.82 11.22
C VAL A 3 27.47 -10.52 11.69
N VAL A 4 26.56 -9.75 12.30
CA VAL A 4 25.23 -10.24 12.66
C VAL A 4 24.44 -10.39 11.36
N GLN A 5 24.26 -11.63 10.91
CA GLN A 5 23.32 -11.94 9.84
C GLN A 5 21.90 -11.73 10.37
N VAL A 6 21.27 -10.64 9.96
CA VAL A 6 19.84 -10.42 10.17
C VAL A 6 19.09 -11.24 9.11
N SER A 7 18.71 -12.46 9.49
CA SER A 7 17.74 -13.25 8.73
C SER A 7 16.39 -12.56 8.79
N VAL A 8 16.05 -11.81 7.73
CA VAL A 8 14.68 -11.36 7.50
C VAL A 8 13.87 -12.55 6.99
N ASP A 9 12.96 -13.01 7.84
CA ASP A 9 11.98 -14.06 7.55
C ASP A 9 11.17 -13.74 6.27
N PRO A 10 11.12 -14.63 5.26
CA PRO A 10 10.34 -14.40 4.06
C PRO A 10 8.92 -14.87 4.30
N THR A 11 8.15 -14.15 5.13
CA THR A 11 6.70 -14.35 5.15
C THR A 11 6.14 -13.84 3.82
N HIS A 12 6.01 -14.75 2.86
CA HIS A 12 5.29 -14.57 1.61
C HIS A 12 3.94 -13.88 1.86
N HIS A 13 3.80 -12.67 1.32
CA HIS A 13 2.53 -12.06 0.94
C HIS A 13 2.69 -11.56 -0.50
N SER A 14 2.89 -12.51 -1.41
CA SER A 14 3.08 -12.28 -2.84
C SER A 14 1.75 -12.32 -3.58
N ASP A 15 0.74 -11.57 -3.11
CA ASP A 15 -0.54 -11.38 -3.83
C ASP A 15 -0.68 -9.93 -4.32
N GLY A 16 0.44 -9.22 -4.47
CA GLY A 16 0.48 -7.91 -5.12
C GLY A 16 0.60 -8.07 -6.64
N PRO A 17 0.04 -7.16 -7.44
CA PRO A 17 0.22 -7.21 -8.90
C PRO A 17 1.71 -7.10 -9.26
N THR A 18 2.24 -8.13 -9.92
CA THR A 18 3.66 -8.20 -10.31
C THR A 18 3.91 -7.33 -11.54
N LEU A 19 4.30 -6.08 -11.33
CA LEU A 19 4.86 -5.25 -12.39
C LEU A 19 6.29 -5.70 -12.70
N THR A 20 6.66 -5.68 -13.98
CA THR A 20 8.05 -5.89 -14.40
C THR A 20 8.91 -4.68 -14.04
N LEU A 21 10.24 -4.85 -14.00
CA LEU A 21 11.15 -3.75 -13.67
C LEU A 21 10.95 -2.49 -14.56
N PRO A 22 10.83 -2.59 -15.90
CA PRO A 22 10.59 -1.42 -16.75
C PRO A 22 9.25 -0.73 -16.48
N GLU A 23 8.20 -1.51 -16.18
CA GLU A 23 6.87 -0.99 -15.83
C GLU A 23 6.91 -0.25 -14.48
N THR A 24 7.57 -0.84 -13.47
CA THR A 24 7.76 -0.20 -12.16
C THR A 24 8.55 1.10 -12.29
N GLN A 25 9.62 1.14 -13.10
CA GLN A 25 10.39 2.36 -13.37
C GLN A 25 9.55 3.43 -14.05
N THR A 26 8.75 3.05 -15.05
CA THR A 26 7.84 3.97 -15.76
C THR A 26 6.81 4.56 -14.79
N LEU A 27 6.23 3.72 -13.93
CA LEU A 27 5.24 4.16 -12.95
C LEU A 27 5.85 5.04 -11.84
N HIS A 28 7.08 4.73 -11.42
CA HIS A 28 7.83 5.55 -10.47
C HIS A 28 8.15 6.93 -11.06
N ALA A 29 8.56 7.01 -12.32
CA ALA A 29 8.79 8.28 -13.01
C ALA A 29 7.53 9.16 -13.04
N LEU A 30 6.35 8.56 -13.28
CA LEU A 30 5.07 9.26 -13.18
C LEU A 30 4.79 9.76 -11.76
N ALA A 31 5.04 8.93 -10.74
CA ALA A 31 4.81 9.28 -9.35
C ALA A 31 5.69 10.45 -8.87
N THR A 32 6.91 10.60 -9.40
CA THR A 32 7.81 11.72 -9.10
C THR A 32 7.54 12.97 -9.95
N GLY A 33 6.53 12.95 -10.82
CA GLY A 33 6.13 14.08 -11.65
C GLY A 33 6.86 14.16 -13.01
N THR A 34 7.63 13.14 -13.38
CA THR A 34 8.21 13.05 -14.71
C THR A 34 7.13 12.63 -15.70
N ARG A 35 6.93 13.43 -16.75
CA ARG A 35 6.03 13.07 -17.86
C ARG A 35 6.82 12.29 -18.92
N PRO A 36 6.61 10.97 -19.05
CA PRO A 36 7.24 10.21 -20.12
C PRO A 36 6.67 10.65 -21.48
N ASN A 37 7.48 10.55 -22.54
CA ASN A 37 7.09 11.00 -23.87
C ASN A 37 5.91 10.16 -24.38
N PRO A 38 4.73 10.73 -24.60
CA PRO A 38 3.57 9.95 -25.03
C PRO A 38 3.77 9.35 -26.43
N ASN A 39 4.67 9.89 -27.26
CA ASN A 39 4.90 9.41 -28.62
C ASN A 39 5.89 8.24 -28.72
N ASP A 40 6.54 7.86 -27.62
CA ASP A 40 7.38 6.68 -27.59
C ASP A 40 6.51 5.40 -27.50
N PRO A 41 6.60 4.48 -28.49
CA PRO A 41 5.79 3.27 -28.51
C PRO A 41 6.09 2.35 -27.32
N THR A 42 7.31 2.36 -26.79
CA THR A 42 7.69 1.52 -25.64
C THR A 42 7.06 2.02 -24.35
N THR A 43 7.13 3.33 -24.12
CA THR A 43 6.38 4.01 -23.05
C THR A 43 4.89 3.68 -23.12
N ARG A 44 4.24 3.83 -24.29
CA ARG A 44 2.81 3.51 -24.44
C ARG A 44 2.49 2.08 -24.03
N GLN A 45 3.26 1.11 -24.53
CA GLN A 45 3.06 -0.30 -24.20
C GLN A 45 3.19 -0.56 -22.68
N HIS A 46 4.17 0.06 -22.01
CA HIS A 46 4.33 -0.08 -20.57
C HIS A 46 3.14 0.50 -19.81
N LEU A 47 2.63 1.67 -20.22
CA LEU A 47 1.47 2.29 -19.59
C LEU A 47 0.21 1.42 -19.72
N ASP A 48 -0.06 0.86 -20.90
CA ASP A 48 -1.22 -0.01 -21.13
C ASP A 48 -1.13 -1.29 -20.31
N ASN A 49 0.07 -1.89 -20.23
CA ASN A 49 0.32 -3.05 -19.38
C ASN A 49 0.10 -2.73 -17.90
N ILE A 50 0.59 -1.58 -17.42
CA ILE A 50 0.42 -1.15 -16.03
C ILE A 50 -1.06 -1.00 -15.70
N LEU A 51 -1.82 -0.29 -16.54
CA LEU A 51 -3.26 -0.08 -16.32
C LEU A 51 -4.00 -1.41 -16.25
N THR A 52 -3.69 -2.33 -17.16
CA THR A 52 -4.29 -3.67 -17.20
C THR A 52 -3.92 -4.50 -15.97
N LYS A 53 -2.64 -4.57 -15.61
CA LYS A 53 -2.13 -5.37 -14.47
C LYS A 53 -2.61 -4.85 -13.12
N LEU A 54 -2.76 -3.53 -12.99
CA LEU A 54 -3.27 -2.90 -11.77
C LEU A 54 -4.80 -2.77 -11.76
N ASN A 55 -5.48 -3.18 -12.84
CA ASN A 55 -6.91 -2.95 -13.06
C ASN A 55 -7.31 -1.48 -12.78
N ALA A 56 -6.52 -0.55 -13.30
CA ALA A 56 -6.65 0.87 -13.05
C ALA A 56 -7.27 1.59 -14.25
N ASN A 57 -8.23 2.47 -13.97
CA ASN A 57 -8.94 3.27 -14.98
C ASN A 57 -8.15 4.52 -15.44
N SER A 58 -7.06 4.88 -14.76
CA SER A 58 -6.24 6.03 -15.08
C SER A 58 -4.83 5.88 -14.51
N LEU A 59 -3.87 6.66 -15.01
CA LEU A 59 -2.50 6.65 -14.49
C LEU A 59 -2.43 7.09 -13.03
N ALA A 60 -3.25 8.07 -12.62
CA ALA A 60 -3.35 8.49 -11.23
C ALA A 60 -3.89 7.35 -10.34
N HIS A 61 -4.89 6.62 -10.82
CA HIS A 61 -5.42 5.45 -10.11
C HIS A 61 -4.39 4.32 -10.02
N ALA A 62 -3.62 4.10 -11.09
CA ALA A 62 -2.51 3.13 -11.09
C ALA A 62 -1.43 3.48 -10.06
N VAL A 63 -1.01 4.75 -10.00
CA VAL A 63 -0.05 5.22 -8.97
C VAL A 63 -0.61 5.02 -7.57
N TYR A 64 -1.89 5.35 -7.35
CA TYR A 64 -2.56 5.13 -6.07
C TYR A 64 -2.54 3.65 -5.65
N ILE A 65 -2.96 2.73 -6.53
CA ILE A 65 -2.95 1.29 -6.26
C ILE A 65 -1.53 0.79 -5.98
N ALA A 66 -0.54 1.26 -6.75
CA ALA A 66 0.85 0.85 -6.58
C ALA A 66 1.45 1.33 -5.25
N CYS A 67 1.16 2.56 -4.82
CA CYS A 67 1.51 3.04 -3.47
C CYS A 67 0.79 2.25 -2.38
N GLN A 68 -0.51 1.98 -2.56
CA GLN A 68 -1.29 1.22 -1.57
C GLN A 68 -0.72 -0.19 -1.36
N ASN A 69 -0.31 -0.84 -2.45
CA ASN A 69 0.28 -2.17 -2.42
C ASN A 69 1.77 -2.19 -2.05
N GLY A 70 2.41 -1.02 -1.89
CA GLY A 70 3.84 -0.92 -1.56
C GLY A 70 4.77 -1.25 -2.73
N VAL A 71 4.28 -1.22 -3.97
CA VAL A 71 5.07 -1.51 -5.18
C VAL A 71 6.06 -0.39 -5.49
N LEU A 72 5.74 0.85 -5.14
CA LEU A 72 6.58 2.02 -5.43
C LEU A 72 7.51 2.42 -4.27
N ASP A 73 7.02 2.35 -3.03
CA ASP A 73 7.73 2.82 -1.83
C ASP A 73 8.16 1.68 -0.89
N GLY A 74 7.90 0.41 -1.26
CA GLY A 74 8.18 -0.77 -0.44
C GLY A 74 7.33 -0.84 0.83
N ARG A 75 6.39 0.08 1.02
CA ARG A 75 5.59 0.22 2.25
C ARG A 75 4.12 0.07 1.91
N ARG A 76 3.61 -1.16 2.05
CA ARG A 76 2.16 -1.40 1.89
C ARG A 76 1.37 -0.52 2.86
N ARG A 77 0.55 0.37 2.30
CA ARG A 77 -0.33 1.26 3.07
C ARG A 77 -1.60 0.49 3.39
N ARG A 78 -1.72 0.02 4.64
CA ARG A 78 -2.93 -0.66 5.12
C ARG A 78 -3.96 0.39 5.50
N HIS A 79 -5.19 0.21 5.05
CA HIS A 79 -6.31 1.07 5.39
C HIS A 79 -7.54 0.22 5.72
N GLY A 80 -8.48 0.78 6.51
CA GLY A 80 -9.74 0.12 6.84
C GLY A 80 -9.68 -0.90 7.99
N ASP A 81 -8.54 -1.01 8.67
CA ASP A 81 -8.36 -1.84 9.87
C ASP A 81 -7.62 -1.05 10.98
N HIS A 82 -7.61 -1.61 12.21
CA HIS A 82 -6.89 -1.01 13.34
C HIS A 82 -5.38 -0.86 13.06
N ALA A 83 -4.80 -1.80 12.28
CA ALA A 83 -3.39 -1.76 11.91
C ALA A 83 -3.08 -0.56 10.98
N GLY A 84 -3.98 -0.23 10.06
CA GLY A 84 -3.93 0.94 9.19
C GLY A 84 -4.12 2.25 9.95
N PHE A 85 -5.02 2.29 10.93
CA PHE A 85 -5.11 3.43 11.85
C PHE A 85 -3.80 3.64 12.64
N ALA A 86 -3.20 2.57 13.16
CA ALA A 86 -1.91 2.64 13.84
C ALA A 86 -0.76 3.03 12.89
N GLN A 87 -0.84 2.67 11.61
CA GLN A 87 0.13 3.10 10.59
C GLN A 87 0.08 4.61 10.37
N HIS A 88 -1.12 5.18 10.22
CA HIS A 88 -1.32 6.63 10.14
C HIS A 88 -0.71 7.36 11.34
N GLN A 89 -1.02 6.90 12.55
CA GLN A 89 -0.46 7.50 13.78
C GLN A 89 1.07 7.44 13.82
N ARG A 90 1.67 6.32 13.42
CA ARG A 90 3.14 6.18 13.35
C ARG A 90 3.77 7.07 12.28
N ALA A 91 3.06 7.29 11.17
CA ALA A 91 3.51 8.17 10.10
C ALA A 91 3.30 9.66 10.41
N GLY A 92 2.50 9.99 11.43
CA GLY A 92 2.09 11.37 11.71
C GLY A 92 1.09 11.91 10.68
N GLU A 93 0.46 11.04 9.90
CA GLU A 93 -0.55 11.38 8.90
C GLU A 93 -1.95 11.39 9.55
N GLU A 94 -2.85 12.25 9.05
CA GLU A 94 -4.25 12.23 9.47
C GLU A 94 -4.92 10.93 9.00
N PRO A 95 -5.48 10.11 9.92
CA PRO A 95 -6.15 8.88 9.52
C PRO A 95 -7.36 9.17 8.63
N CYS A 96 -7.46 8.47 7.50
CA CYS A 96 -8.64 8.56 6.64
C CYS A 96 -9.90 8.01 7.33
N GLU A 97 -11.09 8.38 6.81
CA GLU A 97 -12.37 8.00 7.44
C GLU A 97 -12.52 6.48 7.62
N ALA A 98 -12.11 5.68 6.62
CA ALA A 98 -12.13 4.22 6.73
C ALA A 98 -11.29 3.69 7.90
N CYS A 99 -10.13 4.31 8.17
CA CYS A 99 -9.30 3.95 9.32
C CYS A 99 -9.92 4.42 10.65
N TRP A 100 -10.58 5.58 10.66
CA TRP A 100 -11.35 6.04 11.83
C TRP A 100 -12.51 5.11 12.16
N GLU A 101 -13.31 4.69 11.18
CA GLU A 101 -14.40 3.74 11.36
C GLU A 101 -13.89 2.40 11.91
N ALA A 102 -12.79 1.90 11.36
CA ALA A 102 -12.15 0.69 11.85
C ALA A 102 -11.70 0.81 13.32
N GLU A 103 -11.12 1.95 13.70
CA GLU A 103 -10.71 2.22 15.08
C GLU A 103 -11.92 2.32 16.02
N ARG A 104 -13.01 2.98 15.60
CA ARG A 104 -14.26 3.05 16.37
C ARG A 104 -14.81 1.63 16.62
N ARG A 105 -14.81 0.77 15.59
CA ARG A 105 -15.24 -0.63 15.69
C ARG A 105 -14.34 -1.41 16.65
N TYR A 106 -13.02 -1.29 16.51
CA TYR A 106 -12.04 -1.94 17.38
C TYR A 106 -12.24 -1.55 18.85
N ARG A 107 -12.37 -0.25 19.15
CA ARG A 107 -12.64 0.25 20.51
C ARG A 107 -13.96 -0.27 21.07
N GLY A 108 -15.01 -0.31 20.25
CA GLY A 108 -16.32 -0.86 20.63
C GLY A 108 -16.22 -2.32 21.08
N THR A 109 -15.53 -3.15 20.28
CA THR A 109 -15.26 -4.56 20.63
C THR A 109 -14.48 -4.67 21.94
N ARG A 110 -13.41 -3.89 22.12
CA ARG A 110 -12.60 -3.91 23.35
C ARG A 110 -13.40 -3.51 24.58
N ARG A 111 -14.31 -2.53 24.46
CA ARG A 111 -15.23 -2.14 25.55
C ARG A 111 -16.17 -3.29 25.94
N ARG A 112 -16.76 -3.98 24.95
CA ARG A 112 -17.64 -5.14 25.20
C ARG A 112 -16.91 -6.30 25.88
N VAL A 113 -15.71 -6.62 25.43
CA VAL A 113 -14.87 -7.67 26.04
C VAL A 113 -14.55 -7.34 27.50
N ARG A 114 -14.14 -6.09 27.78
CA ARG A 114 -13.87 -5.63 29.16
C ARG A 114 -15.11 -5.67 30.04
N ALA A 115 -16.26 -5.24 29.52
CA ALA A 115 -17.51 -5.30 30.25
C ALA A 115 -17.87 -6.74 30.62
N HIS A 116 -17.82 -7.66 29.65
CA HIS A 116 -18.08 -9.09 29.89
C HIS A 116 -17.13 -9.69 30.94
N ALA A 117 -15.83 -9.38 30.87
CA ALA A 117 -14.86 -9.86 31.85
C ALA A 117 -15.07 -9.30 33.27
N ALA A 118 -15.74 -8.14 33.41
CA ALA A 118 -16.05 -7.54 34.71
C ALA A 118 -17.30 -8.14 35.38
N TRP A 119 -18.12 -8.89 34.65
CA TRP A 119 -19.31 -9.60 35.17
C TRP A 119 -19.04 -11.07 35.50
N GLN A 120 -17.80 -11.55 35.35
CA GLN A 120 -17.34 -12.88 35.77
C GLN A 120 -16.55 -12.77 37.07
#